data_AF-A0A3B0T1R7-F1
#
_entry.id   AF-A0A3B0T1R7-F1
#
_cell.length_a   1.000
_cell.length_b   1.000
_cell.length_c   1.000
_cell.angle_alpha   90.00
_cell.angle_beta   90.00
_cell.angle_gamma   90.00
#
_symmetry.space_group_name_H-M   'P 1'
#
loop_
_entity.id
_entity.type
_entity.pdbx_description
1 polymer ?
#
loop_
_entity_poly.entity_id
_entity_poly.type
_entity_poly.pdbx_seq_one_letter_code
_entity_poly.pdbx_strand_id
1 'polypeptide(L)'
;MGMGNRTRRRGFAALLTTATLAALLVLPANAAPTDPGGSFTDDDGSVHEGSIEAIAAQGITLGCNPPDNTRFCPDDPVTRGQMAAFLNRALKLPPGTTGRFVDLGATPFAADIASLAQAGITKGCNPPDNDRFCPDAPVTRGQMAAFLTRAFDWPADSSNRFVDDDESLFEDAIDTLATAGVTLGCNPPANDRFCPDASVTRGEMATFLTRALGLVAVTPPQRCTILPADNIWNTRIDTAPVHSRSDQYVASIGTTGFIRADFGSGVWPPGSNSPIGIPVVEVDDTQPNVAINWTAYGDESDDEPYPVPADAPIEGGPDADGDRHVLVIDRIDCVLYELYRAFPNGDGSWDADSGAIYDLRSNDLRTDGWTSADAAGLPIAPGLVMYDEVASGRIEHAIRFTVSTSQKAYVWPARHFASSNTSLNVPPMGQRFRLKANFDISGYDPEIQVIMAAFKEYGIIVADNGADWMVSGAPDDRWDNDMLRQLRDIPGSAFEAVDVSSWMVDPDSGQAAP
;
A
#
# COMPACT_ATOMS: atom_id res chain seq x y z
N MET A 1 -59.96 39.45 43.87
CA MET A 1 -59.10 38.48 44.60
C MET A 1 -59.11 37.18 43.81
N GLY A 2 -58.11 36.99 42.94
CA GLY A 2 -58.04 35.84 42.03
C GLY A 2 -57.16 34.73 42.61
N MET A 3 -57.70 33.51 42.67
CA MET A 3 -56.98 32.28 43.01
C MET A 3 -56.15 31.84 41.80
N GLY A 4 -54.82 31.89 41.94
CA GLY A 4 -53.86 31.37 40.95
C GLY A 4 -53.42 29.95 41.32
N ASN A 5 -53.78 28.99 40.48
CA ASN A 5 -53.46 27.58 40.59
C ASN A 5 -51.98 27.35 40.21
N ARG A 6 -51.11 26.99 41.18
CA ARG A 6 -49.70 26.60 40.91
C ARG A 6 -49.65 25.10 40.60
N THR A 7 -49.55 24.76 39.33
CA THR A 7 -49.23 23.41 38.85
C THR A 7 -47.79 23.06 39.21
N ARG A 8 -47.59 22.10 40.12
CA ARG A 8 -46.30 21.47 40.42
C ARG A 8 -45.80 20.73 39.18
N ARG A 9 -44.70 21.19 38.56
CA ARG A 9 -43.91 20.36 37.65
C ARG A 9 -43.29 19.23 38.48
N ARG A 10 -43.72 18.00 38.20
CA ARG A 10 -43.08 16.79 38.70
C ARG A 10 -41.69 16.72 38.07
N GLY A 11 -40.66 16.98 38.86
CA GLY A 11 -39.30 16.64 38.50
C GLY A 11 -39.20 15.13 38.40
N PHE A 12 -38.97 14.62 37.19
CA PHE A 12 -38.35 13.31 37.02
C PHE A 12 -36.91 13.47 37.48
N ALA A 13 -36.64 13.08 38.72
CA ALA A 13 -35.29 12.79 39.17
C ALA A 13 -34.83 11.54 38.42
N ALA A 14 -34.19 11.74 37.27
CA ALA A 14 -33.31 10.72 36.72
C ALA A 14 -32.16 10.59 37.73
N LEU A 15 -31.99 9.40 38.30
CA LEU A 15 -30.80 9.06 39.06
C LEU A 15 -29.59 9.30 38.13
N LEU A 16 -28.87 10.40 38.34
CA LEU A 16 -27.48 10.48 37.92
C LEU A 16 -26.72 9.51 38.82
N THR A 17 -26.61 8.26 38.39
CA THR A 17 -25.45 7.46 38.77
C THR A 17 -24.26 8.17 38.15
N THR A 18 -23.47 8.87 38.96
CA THR A 18 -22.11 9.25 38.61
C THR A 18 -21.36 7.97 38.30
N ALA A 19 -21.41 7.54 37.04
CA ALA A 19 -20.45 6.60 36.51
C ALA A 19 -19.12 7.35 36.50
N THR A 20 -18.40 7.28 37.62
CA THR A 20 -16.95 7.40 37.55
C THR A 20 -16.52 6.43 36.48
N LEU A 21 -16.10 6.95 35.31
CA LEU A 21 -15.24 6.21 34.41
C LEU A 21 -14.00 5.88 35.24
N ALA A 22 -14.05 4.76 35.95
CA ALA A 22 -12.84 4.05 36.28
C ALA A 22 -12.27 3.70 34.91
N ALA A 23 -11.23 4.42 34.49
CA ALA A 23 -10.34 3.94 33.46
C ALA A 23 -9.87 2.58 33.95
N LEU A 24 -10.55 1.51 33.54
CA LEU A 24 -9.90 0.22 33.51
C LEU A 24 -8.69 0.47 32.63
N LEU A 25 -7.49 0.42 33.23
CA LEU A 25 -6.32 0.03 32.47
C LEU A 25 -6.64 -1.36 31.93
N VAL A 26 -7.34 -1.39 30.79
CA VAL A 26 -7.14 -2.44 29.82
C VAL A 26 -5.69 -2.25 29.46
N LEU A 27 -4.83 -3.09 30.06
CA LEU A 27 -3.50 -3.32 29.50
C LEU A 27 -3.73 -3.49 28.00
N PRO A 28 -3.08 -2.71 27.13
CA PRO A 28 -3.27 -2.92 25.71
C PRO A 28 -2.95 -4.40 25.51
N ALA A 29 -3.98 -5.18 25.11
CA ALA A 29 -3.73 -6.45 24.48
C ALA A 29 -2.70 -6.09 23.42
N ASN A 30 -1.50 -6.69 23.45
CA ASN A 30 -0.46 -6.48 22.46
C ASN A 30 -1.18 -6.35 21.12
N ALA A 31 -1.25 -5.12 20.60
CA ALA A 31 -1.86 -4.90 19.31
C ALA A 31 -1.08 -5.83 18.40
N ALA A 32 -1.78 -6.72 17.69
CA ALA A 32 -1.11 -7.53 16.68
C ALA A 32 -0.27 -6.57 15.82
N PRO A 33 0.96 -6.94 15.42
CA PRO A 33 1.74 -6.13 14.51
C PRO A 33 0.82 -5.73 13.35
N THR A 34 0.65 -4.43 13.15
CA THR A 34 -0.09 -3.93 11.99
C THR A 34 0.77 -4.21 10.77
N ASP A 35 0.15 -4.73 9.71
CA ASP A 35 0.84 -4.88 8.42
C ASP A 35 1.53 -3.56 8.04
N PRO A 36 2.69 -3.59 7.36
CA PRO A 36 3.36 -2.40 6.88
C PRO A 36 2.41 -1.49 6.08
N GLY A 37 2.40 -0.21 6.46
CA GLY A 37 1.49 0.80 5.96
C GLY A 37 0.05 0.73 6.50
N GLY A 38 -0.21 -0.13 7.49
CA GLY A 38 -1.47 -0.14 8.21
C GLY A 38 -2.71 -0.44 7.35
N SER A 39 -3.84 0.10 7.79
CA SER A 39 -5.17 -0.21 7.28
C SER A 39 -5.50 0.53 5.98
N PHE A 40 -4.86 1.66 5.72
CA PHE A 40 -5.17 2.52 4.57
C PHE A 40 -3.93 2.76 3.71
N THR A 41 -4.13 2.94 2.41
CA THR A 41 -3.02 3.06 1.45
C THR A 41 -2.61 4.50 1.18
N ASP A 42 -3.29 5.48 1.75
CA ASP A 42 -3.08 6.91 1.48
C ASP A 42 -2.78 7.75 2.73
N ASP A 43 -2.40 7.11 3.83
CA ASP A 43 -1.90 7.77 5.05
C ASP A 43 -0.45 7.41 5.41
N ASP A 44 0.20 6.53 4.64
CA ASP A 44 1.63 6.21 4.75
C ASP A 44 2.49 7.49 4.80
N GLY A 45 3.26 7.67 5.88
CA GLY A 45 4.14 8.83 6.05
C GLY A 45 3.45 10.10 6.55
N SER A 46 2.13 10.06 6.76
CA SER A 46 1.40 11.14 7.42
C SER A 46 1.81 11.25 8.89
N VAL A 47 1.95 12.48 9.40
CA VAL A 47 2.14 12.71 10.84
C VAL A 47 0.95 12.22 11.69
N HIS A 48 -0.18 11.91 11.05
CA HIS A 48 -1.40 11.43 11.68
C HIS A 48 -1.60 9.91 11.57
N GLU A 49 -0.75 9.19 10.83
CA GLU A 49 -0.88 7.76 10.51
C GLU A 49 -1.14 6.90 11.75
N GLY A 50 -0.29 7.00 12.79
CA GLY A 50 -0.50 6.23 14.02
C GLY A 50 -1.82 6.55 14.75
N SER A 51 -2.36 7.77 14.62
CA SER A 51 -3.69 8.11 15.15
C SER A 51 -4.82 7.57 14.28
N ILE A 52 -4.64 7.56 12.95
CA ILE A 52 -5.57 6.99 11.99
C ILE A 52 -5.73 5.48 12.26
N GLU A 53 -4.62 4.77 12.40
CA GLU A 53 -4.62 3.35 12.75
C GLU A 53 -5.25 3.07 14.11
N ALA A 54 -4.97 3.91 15.11
CA ALA A 54 -5.57 3.76 16.43
C ALA A 54 -7.11 3.86 16.39
N ILE A 55 -7.67 4.78 15.60
CA ILE A 55 -9.14 4.90 15.47
C ILE A 55 -9.74 3.83 14.54
N ALA A 56 -8.98 3.33 13.57
CA ALA A 56 -9.37 2.22 12.70
C ALA A 56 -9.50 0.92 13.50
N ALA A 57 -8.51 0.62 14.35
CA ALA A 57 -8.52 -0.55 15.24
C ALA A 57 -9.72 -0.57 16.22
N GLN A 58 -10.28 0.60 16.55
CA GLN A 58 -11.49 0.72 17.37
C GLN A 58 -12.79 0.70 16.56
N GLY A 59 -12.73 0.59 15.23
CA GLY A 59 -13.88 0.64 14.33
C GLY A 59 -14.55 2.02 14.25
N ILE A 60 -13.83 3.09 14.60
CA ILE A 60 -14.36 4.46 14.58
C ILE A 60 -14.42 5.00 13.15
N THR A 61 -13.36 4.75 12.37
CA THR A 61 -13.32 5.05 10.93
C THR A 61 -13.52 3.77 10.11
N LEU A 62 -14.05 3.95 8.91
CA LEU A 62 -14.22 2.90 7.90
C LEU A 62 -13.58 3.30 6.56
N GLY A 63 -12.74 4.35 6.52
CA GLY A 63 -12.19 4.89 5.27
C GLY A 63 -13.08 5.93 4.56
N CYS A 64 -12.78 6.19 3.28
CA CYS A 64 -13.42 7.22 2.46
C CYS A 64 -13.88 6.75 1.05
N ASN A 65 -13.48 5.56 0.59
CA ASN A 65 -13.78 5.06 -0.76
C ASN A 65 -14.62 3.76 -0.75
N PRO A 66 -15.90 3.80 -0.32
CA PRO A 66 -16.75 2.62 -0.34
C PRO A 66 -16.99 2.13 -1.79
N PRO A 67 -17.15 0.82 -2.02
CA PRO A 67 -17.20 -0.23 -0.99
C PRO A 67 -15.82 -0.70 -0.49
N ASP A 68 -14.73 -0.37 -1.20
CA ASP A 68 -13.39 -0.93 -0.97
C ASP A 68 -12.80 -0.49 0.37
N ASN A 69 -12.98 0.78 0.73
CA ASN A 69 -12.54 1.36 2.00
C ASN A 69 -11.04 1.22 2.29
N THR A 70 -10.23 1.14 1.25
CA THR A 70 -8.76 1.08 1.31
C THR A 70 -8.08 2.42 1.53
N ARG A 71 -8.82 3.53 1.50
CA ARG A 71 -8.30 4.89 1.69
C ARG A 71 -8.90 5.57 2.90
N PHE A 72 -8.10 6.35 3.61
CA PHE A 72 -8.53 7.24 4.70
C PHE A 72 -8.83 8.65 4.22
N CYS A 73 -8.15 9.16 3.18
CA CYS A 73 -8.23 10.56 2.72
C CYS A 73 -7.86 11.57 3.83
N PRO A 74 -6.61 11.59 4.35
CA PRO A 74 -6.25 12.36 5.54
C PRO A 74 -6.40 13.88 5.39
N ASP A 75 -6.18 14.42 4.19
CA ASP A 75 -6.20 15.88 3.93
C ASP A 75 -7.60 16.44 3.66
N ASP A 76 -8.60 15.57 3.43
CA ASP A 76 -9.96 16.02 3.17
C ASP A 76 -10.59 16.61 4.44
N PRO A 77 -11.40 17.69 4.33
CA PRO A 77 -12.11 18.25 5.47
C PRO A 77 -13.19 17.27 5.98
N VAL A 78 -13.33 17.16 7.29
CA VAL A 78 -14.40 16.37 7.91
C VAL A 78 -15.73 17.09 7.77
N THR A 79 -16.71 16.42 7.17
CA THR A 79 -18.09 16.94 7.14
C THR A 79 -18.78 16.73 8.49
N ARG A 80 -19.80 17.54 8.78
CA ARG A 80 -20.58 17.40 10.02
C ARG A 80 -21.26 16.04 10.15
N GLY A 81 -21.67 15.43 9.04
CA GLY A 81 -22.20 14.07 8.99
C GLY A 81 -21.15 13.03 9.37
N GLN A 82 -19.93 13.14 8.84
CA GLN A 82 -18.81 12.26 9.21
C GLN A 82 -18.42 12.42 10.69
N MET A 83 -18.39 13.65 11.21
CA MET A 83 -18.19 13.91 12.64
C MET A 83 -19.23 13.18 13.50
N ALA A 84 -20.50 13.18 13.09
CA ALA A 84 -21.53 12.44 13.80
C ALA A 84 -21.26 10.93 13.79
N ALA A 85 -20.87 10.37 12.65
CA ALA A 85 -20.53 8.95 12.54
C ALA A 85 -19.33 8.58 13.44
N PHE A 86 -18.26 9.38 13.43
CA PHE A 86 -17.09 9.13 14.28
C PHE A 86 -17.47 9.12 15.77
N LEU A 87 -18.20 10.14 16.25
CA LEU A 87 -18.59 10.22 17.65
C LEU A 87 -19.59 9.14 18.06
N ASN A 88 -20.52 8.79 17.17
CA ASN A 88 -21.47 7.72 17.44
C ASN A 88 -20.75 6.37 17.61
N ARG A 89 -19.79 6.04 16.73
CA ARG A 89 -19.00 4.80 16.83
C ARG A 89 -18.06 4.82 18.03
N ALA A 90 -17.37 5.93 18.27
CA ALA A 90 -16.45 6.08 19.40
C ALA A 90 -17.16 5.90 20.76
N LEU A 91 -18.35 6.48 20.91
CA LEU A 91 -19.10 6.44 22.17
C LEU A 91 -20.14 5.30 22.26
N LYS A 92 -20.35 4.58 21.16
CA LYS A 92 -21.37 3.51 21.04
C LYS A 92 -22.74 3.98 21.51
N LEU A 93 -23.20 5.14 21.02
CA LEU A 93 -24.43 5.76 21.50
C LEU A 93 -25.67 4.91 21.17
N PRO A 94 -26.71 4.94 22.03
CA PRO A 94 -27.97 4.27 21.73
C PRO A 94 -28.66 4.95 20.54
N PRO A 95 -29.46 4.18 19.75
CA PRO A 95 -30.18 4.74 18.61
C PRO A 95 -31.05 5.93 19.00
N GLY A 96 -30.87 7.05 18.31
CA GLY A 96 -31.68 8.25 18.49
C GLY A 96 -32.99 8.23 17.71
N THR A 97 -33.88 9.16 18.04
CA THR A 97 -35.13 9.36 17.29
C THR A 97 -34.91 10.35 16.15
N THR A 98 -35.31 9.97 14.93
CA THR A 98 -35.19 10.83 13.74
C THR A 98 -36.26 11.93 13.72
N GLY A 99 -36.06 12.97 12.89
CA GLY A 99 -37.04 14.04 12.68
C GLY A 99 -36.78 15.34 13.46
N ARG A 100 -35.70 15.43 14.25
CA ARG A 100 -35.26 16.70 14.86
C ARG A 100 -34.80 17.73 13.82
N PHE A 101 -34.06 17.28 12.80
CA PHE A 101 -33.49 18.15 11.78
C PHE A 101 -34.19 17.97 10.44
N VAL A 102 -34.47 19.07 9.74
CA VAL A 102 -35.27 19.10 8.52
C VAL A 102 -34.45 18.89 7.24
N ASP A 103 -33.12 18.96 7.32
CA ASP A 103 -32.20 18.99 6.17
C ASP A 103 -31.30 17.75 6.05
N LEU A 104 -31.70 16.62 6.63
CA LEU A 104 -30.92 15.37 6.54
C LEU A 104 -31.01 14.70 5.16
N GLY A 105 -32.11 14.93 4.41
CA GLY A 105 -32.29 14.36 3.08
C GLY A 105 -32.07 12.84 3.06
N ALA A 106 -31.27 12.37 2.09
CA ALA A 106 -30.85 10.98 1.95
C ALA A 106 -29.41 10.73 2.47
N THR A 107 -28.92 11.57 3.39
CA THR A 107 -27.56 11.41 3.95
C THR A 107 -27.40 10.02 4.59
N PRO A 108 -26.27 9.33 4.38
CA PRO A 108 -26.03 8.04 5.03
C PRO A 108 -25.87 8.17 6.55
N PHE A 109 -25.61 9.37 7.07
CA PHE A 109 -25.32 9.63 8.49
C PHE A 109 -26.56 9.94 9.34
N ALA A 110 -27.77 9.78 8.81
CA ALA A 110 -29.00 10.21 9.49
C ALA A 110 -29.20 9.55 10.86
N ALA A 111 -28.84 8.27 11.00
CA ALA A 111 -28.94 7.52 12.25
C ALA A 111 -27.89 8.00 13.28
N ASP A 112 -26.66 8.29 12.84
CA ASP A 112 -25.60 8.83 13.69
C ASP A 112 -26.00 10.21 14.24
N ILE A 113 -26.49 11.07 13.37
CA ILE A 113 -26.96 12.42 13.71
C ILE A 113 -28.11 12.38 14.73
N ALA A 114 -29.07 11.46 14.55
CA ALA A 114 -30.16 11.28 15.50
C ALA A 114 -29.65 10.85 16.89
N SER A 115 -28.66 9.96 16.93
CA SER A 115 -28.06 9.46 18.18
C SER A 115 -27.30 10.57 18.91
N LEU A 116 -26.51 11.39 18.20
CA LEU A 116 -25.85 12.57 18.77
C LEU A 116 -26.87 13.60 19.30
N ALA A 117 -27.97 13.81 18.58
CA ALA A 117 -29.00 14.75 19.01
C ALA A 117 -29.71 14.28 20.28
N GLN A 118 -30.00 12.98 20.38
CA GLN A 118 -30.60 12.37 21.56
C GLN A 118 -29.67 12.42 22.77
N ALA A 119 -28.36 12.30 22.55
CA ALA A 119 -27.31 12.44 23.56
C ALA A 119 -27.01 13.91 23.94
N GLY A 120 -27.57 14.90 23.23
CA GLY A 120 -27.33 16.32 23.49
C GLY A 120 -25.98 16.85 23.01
N ILE A 121 -25.25 16.07 22.21
CA ILE A 121 -23.92 16.41 21.69
C ILE A 121 -24.03 17.48 20.60
N THR A 122 -25.03 17.35 19.71
CA THR A 122 -25.31 18.36 18.68
C THR A 122 -26.53 19.21 19.01
N LYS A 123 -26.45 20.52 18.69
CA LYS A 123 -27.55 21.47 18.85
C LYS A 123 -28.25 21.79 17.53
N GLY A 124 -27.52 21.93 16.44
CA GLY A 124 -27.96 22.38 15.11
C GLY A 124 -26.90 23.24 14.43
N CYS A 125 -27.20 23.82 13.27
CA CYS A 125 -26.32 24.75 12.53
C CYS A 125 -26.93 26.14 12.25
N ASN A 126 -28.24 26.34 12.51
CA ASN A 126 -28.95 27.57 12.16
C ASN A 126 -29.63 28.22 13.39
N PRO A 127 -28.86 28.86 14.29
CA PRO A 127 -29.45 29.56 15.42
C PRO A 127 -30.38 30.72 14.96
N PRO A 128 -31.44 31.03 15.73
CA PRO A 128 -31.82 30.40 16.99
C PRO A 128 -32.61 29.10 16.83
N ASP A 129 -33.18 28.83 15.65
CA ASP A 129 -34.13 27.73 15.42
C ASP A 129 -33.49 26.36 15.62
N ASN A 130 -32.25 26.17 15.14
CA ASN A 130 -31.47 24.95 15.30
C ASN A 130 -32.21 23.67 14.83
N ASP A 131 -33.08 23.81 13.83
CA ASP A 131 -33.82 22.73 13.18
C ASP A 131 -33.09 22.18 11.94
N ARG A 132 -31.89 22.68 11.65
CA ARG A 132 -30.99 22.15 10.61
C ARG A 132 -29.69 21.59 11.21
N PHE A 133 -29.15 20.55 10.59
CA PHE A 133 -27.87 19.95 10.96
C PHE A 133 -26.74 20.33 10.01
N CYS A 134 -27.02 20.60 8.73
CA CYS A 134 -26.02 20.87 7.68
C CYS A 134 -24.99 19.73 7.50
N PRO A 135 -25.39 18.49 7.14
CA PRO A 135 -24.53 17.31 7.18
C PRO A 135 -23.29 17.38 6.26
N ASP A 136 -23.39 18.05 5.11
CA ASP A 136 -22.30 18.11 4.13
C ASP A 136 -21.34 19.28 4.37
N ALA A 137 -21.64 20.18 5.31
CA ALA A 137 -20.77 21.30 5.61
C ALA A 137 -19.52 20.83 6.37
N PRO A 138 -18.34 21.39 6.08
CA PRO A 138 -17.12 21.09 6.83
C PRO A 138 -17.23 21.58 8.28
N VAL A 139 -16.59 20.85 9.18
CA VAL A 139 -16.51 21.21 10.60
C VAL A 139 -15.32 22.13 10.83
N THR A 140 -15.54 23.30 11.44
CA THR A 140 -14.44 24.17 11.89
C THR A 140 -13.84 23.66 13.20
N ARG A 141 -12.60 24.06 13.49
CA ARG A 141 -11.90 23.68 14.74
C ARG A 141 -12.68 24.08 15.99
N GLY A 142 -13.28 25.26 16.02
CA GLY A 142 -14.13 25.70 17.14
C GLY A 142 -15.41 24.85 17.27
N GLN A 143 -16.03 24.47 16.15
CA GLN A 143 -17.17 23.55 16.19
C GLN A 143 -16.77 22.16 16.68
N MET A 144 -15.62 21.65 16.23
CA MET A 144 -15.06 20.38 16.70
C MET A 144 -14.83 20.41 18.22
N ALA A 145 -14.28 21.50 18.76
CA ALA A 145 -14.12 21.67 20.20
C ALA A 145 -15.46 21.55 20.94
N ALA A 146 -16.48 22.24 20.45
CA ALA A 146 -17.82 22.17 21.01
C ALA A 146 -18.47 20.76 20.91
N PHE A 147 -18.16 20.00 19.87
CA PHE A 147 -18.58 18.60 19.75
C PHE A 147 -17.89 17.73 20.80
N LEU A 148 -16.55 17.76 20.89
CA LEU A 148 -15.79 16.91 21.80
C LEU A 148 -16.07 17.24 23.27
N THR A 149 -16.11 18.51 23.66
CA THR A 149 -16.41 18.90 25.05
C THR A 149 -17.77 18.37 25.52
N ARG A 150 -18.80 18.38 24.65
CA ARG A 150 -20.11 17.80 24.99
C ARG A 150 -20.13 16.27 24.92
N ALA A 151 -19.40 15.70 23.96
CA ALA A 151 -19.31 14.25 23.77
C ALA A 151 -18.69 13.55 24.99
N PHE A 152 -17.68 14.17 25.61
CA PHE A 152 -16.96 13.64 26.76
C PHE A 152 -17.37 14.24 28.11
N ASP A 153 -18.36 15.15 28.12
CA ASP A 153 -18.87 15.85 29.31
C ASP A 153 -17.74 16.46 30.17
N TRP A 154 -16.77 17.10 29.51
CA TRP A 154 -15.65 17.72 30.20
C TRP A 154 -16.08 18.99 30.94
N PRO A 155 -15.52 19.26 32.13
CA PRO A 155 -15.81 20.48 32.86
C PRO A 155 -15.35 21.69 32.06
N ALA A 156 -16.20 22.70 31.96
CA ALA A 156 -15.85 23.94 31.28
C ALA A 156 -14.61 24.57 31.92
N ASP A 157 -13.66 24.92 31.08
CA ASP A 157 -12.55 25.80 31.40
C ASP A 157 -12.77 27.15 30.69
N SER A 158 -12.48 28.23 31.38
CA SER A 158 -12.58 29.61 30.88
C SER A 158 -11.23 30.33 30.99
N SER A 159 -10.14 29.57 31.01
CA SER A 159 -8.79 30.11 31.04
C SER A 159 -8.36 30.48 29.62
N ASN A 160 -8.18 31.75 29.29
CA ASN A 160 -7.70 32.17 27.97
C ASN A 160 -6.30 31.57 27.68
N ARG A 161 -6.26 30.50 26.88
CA ARG A 161 -5.04 29.76 26.50
C ARG A 161 -4.49 30.18 25.15
N PHE A 162 -5.34 30.64 24.25
CA PHE A 162 -4.98 31.02 22.89
C PHE A 162 -5.31 32.49 22.63
N VAL A 163 -4.50 33.14 21.81
CA VAL A 163 -4.64 34.59 21.57
C VAL A 163 -5.68 34.93 20.50
N ASP A 164 -6.30 33.93 19.87
CA ASP A 164 -7.18 34.10 18.70
C ASP A 164 -8.55 33.42 18.82
N ASP A 165 -8.98 33.06 20.04
CA ASP A 165 -10.31 32.49 20.32
C ASP A 165 -11.23 33.39 21.18
N ASP A 166 -10.73 34.51 21.72
CA ASP A 166 -11.50 35.50 22.51
C ASP A 166 -12.77 36.04 21.81
N GLU A 167 -12.85 35.98 20.47
CA GLU A 167 -14.02 36.40 19.69
C GLU A 167 -14.89 35.21 19.24
N SER A 168 -14.49 33.98 19.56
CA SER A 168 -15.16 32.75 19.16
C SER A 168 -16.36 32.44 20.05
N LEU A 169 -17.47 32.03 19.45
CA LEU A 169 -18.60 31.44 20.18
C LEU A 169 -18.24 30.13 20.92
N PHE A 170 -17.04 29.59 20.67
CA PHE A 170 -16.58 28.31 21.19
C PHE A 170 -15.38 28.43 22.14
N GLU A 171 -14.99 29.64 22.59
CA GLU A 171 -13.85 29.91 23.49
C GLU A 171 -13.78 28.92 24.67
N ASP A 172 -14.81 28.84 25.51
CA ASP A 172 -14.84 27.91 26.66
C ASP A 172 -14.58 26.44 26.24
N ALA A 173 -15.11 26.01 25.08
CA ALA A 173 -14.92 24.65 24.60
C ALA A 173 -13.48 24.43 24.10
N ILE A 174 -12.88 25.44 23.48
CA ILE A 174 -11.50 25.42 22.99
C ILE A 174 -10.53 25.30 24.17
N ASP A 175 -10.71 26.11 25.21
CA ASP A 175 -9.90 26.06 26.42
C ASP A 175 -10.05 24.72 27.15
N THR A 176 -11.28 24.20 27.20
CA THR A 176 -11.55 22.86 27.77
C THR A 176 -10.78 21.76 27.02
N LEU A 177 -10.72 21.81 25.69
CA LEU A 177 -9.93 20.88 24.88
C LEU A 177 -8.43 20.96 25.18
N ALA A 178 -7.90 22.18 25.36
CA ALA A 178 -6.51 22.37 25.71
C ALA A 178 -6.21 21.80 27.10
N THR A 179 -7.12 21.99 28.06
CA THR A 179 -6.99 21.43 29.42
C THR A 179 -7.05 19.91 29.43
N ALA A 180 -7.87 19.32 28.55
CA ALA A 180 -7.91 17.89 28.35
C ALA A 180 -6.67 17.32 27.60
N GLY A 181 -5.76 18.18 27.13
CA GLY A 181 -4.57 17.77 26.37
C GLY A 181 -4.86 17.30 24.94
N VAL A 182 -6.05 17.62 24.41
CA VAL A 182 -6.51 17.18 23.08
C VAL A 182 -5.89 18.03 21.97
N THR A 183 -5.72 19.33 22.22
CA THR A 183 -5.11 20.27 21.28
C THR A 183 -3.83 20.86 21.84
N LEU A 184 -2.88 21.13 20.93
CA LEU A 184 -1.68 21.91 21.22
C LEU A 184 -1.73 23.32 20.61
N GLY A 185 -2.70 23.62 19.75
CA GLY A 185 -2.70 24.83 18.91
C GLY A 185 -2.53 24.52 17.42
N CYS A 186 -2.36 25.57 16.60
CA CYS A 186 -2.25 25.47 15.13
C CYS A 186 -0.99 26.10 14.53
N ASN A 187 -0.12 26.72 15.32
CA ASN A 187 1.04 27.47 14.82
C ASN A 187 2.35 27.06 15.51
N PRO A 188 2.85 25.85 15.24
CA PRO A 188 4.12 25.41 15.81
C PRO A 188 5.28 26.32 15.37
N PRO A 189 6.30 26.52 16.22
CA PRO A 189 6.44 25.95 17.56
C PRO A 189 5.75 26.77 18.66
N ALA A 190 5.23 27.96 18.35
CA ALA A 190 4.67 28.89 19.35
C ALA A 190 3.40 28.34 20.00
N ASN A 191 2.52 27.74 19.19
CA ASN A 191 1.32 27.04 19.67
C ASN A 191 0.42 27.91 20.58
N ASP A 192 0.45 29.23 20.37
CA ASP A 192 -0.34 30.23 21.08
C ASP A 192 -1.63 30.60 20.33
N ARG A 193 -1.89 30.00 19.17
CA ARG A 193 -3.13 30.14 18.39
C ARG A 193 -3.88 28.83 18.26
N PHE A 194 -5.22 28.89 18.24
CA PHE A 194 -6.09 27.74 18.01
C PHE A 194 -6.64 27.68 16.57
N CYS A 195 -6.79 28.82 15.89
CA CYS A 195 -7.39 28.92 14.54
C CYS A 195 -8.86 28.41 14.48
N PRO A 196 -9.81 28.99 15.23
CA PRO A 196 -11.16 28.43 15.42
C PRO A 196 -12.00 28.27 14.14
N ASP A 197 -11.77 29.09 13.13
CA ASP A 197 -12.55 29.09 11.88
C ASP A 197 -11.98 28.17 10.79
N ALA A 198 -10.76 27.66 10.97
CA ALA A 198 -10.18 26.71 10.02
C ALA A 198 -10.95 25.38 10.04
N SER A 199 -11.13 24.76 8.88
CA SER A 199 -11.71 23.42 8.78
C SER A 199 -10.76 22.38 9.35
N VAL A 200 -11.32 21.35 9.99
CA VAL A 200 -10.56 20.20 10.49
C VAL A 200 -10.43 19.16 9.39
N THR A 201 -9.21 18.78 9.06
CA THR A 201 -8.93 17.65 8.15
C THR A 201 -9.23 16.32 8.84
N ARG A 202 -9.41 15.25 8.06
CA ARG A 202 -9.64 13.91 8.60
C ARG A 202 -8.47 13.39 9.43
N GLY A 203 -7.23 13.67 9.02
CA GLY A 203 -6.02 13.33 9.77
C GLY A 203 -5.92 14.06 11.11
N GLU A 204 -6.19 15.37 11.13
CA GLU A 204 -6.28 16.12 12.38
C GLU A 204 -7.38 15.57 13.30
N MET A 205 -8.55 15.24 12.74
CA MET A 205 -9.66 14.66 13.49
C MET A 205 -9.29 13.31 14.12
N ALA A 206 -8.55 12.46 13.41
CA ALA A 206 -8.03 11.21 13.98
C ALA A 206 -7.17 11.51 15.21
N THR A 207 -6.24 12.46 15.10
CA THR A 207 -5.39 12.88 16.24
C THR A 207 -6.21 13.39 17.42
N PHE A 208 -7.21 14.23 17.18
CA PHE A 208 -8.09 14.73 18.23
C PHE A 208 -8.88 13.61 18.92
N LEU A 209 -9.42 12.65 18.17
CA LEU A 209 -10.15 11.50 18.72
C LEU A 209 -9.22 10.57 19.50
N THR A 210 -8.04 10.23 18.96
CA THR A 210 -7.03 9.42 19.65
C THR A 210 -6.70 10.01 21.01
N ARG A 211 -6.43 11.33 21.08
CA ARG A 211 -6.14 12.02 22.35
C ARG A 211 -7.36 12.05 23.29
N ALA A 212 -8.53 12.40 22.77
CA ALA A 212 -9.76 12.47 23.56
C ALA A 212 -10.15 11.13 24.19
N LEU A 213 -9.87 10.03 23.49
CA LEU A 213 -10.15 8.66 23.92
C LEU A 213 -9.00 8.03 24.73
N GLY A 214 -7.84 8.69 24.84
CA GLY A 214 -6.66 8.13 25.49
C GLY A 214 -6.08 6.91 24.77
N LEU A 215 -6.24 6.83 23.45
CA LEU A 215 -5.69 5.74 22.64
C LEU A 215 -4.18 5.91 22.45
N VAL A 216 -3.48 4.79 22.31
CA VAL A 216 -2.06 4.77 21.95
C VAL A 216 -1.96 4.78 20.43
N ALA A 217 -1.36 5.84 19.87
CA ALA A 217 -1.00 5.89 18.47
C ALA A 217 0.31 5.12 18.25
N VAL A 218 0.27 4.12 17.38
CA VAL A 218 1.45 3.38 16.93
C VAL A 218 1.49 3.54 15.42
N THR A 219 2.52 4.21 14.91
CA THR A 219 2.75 4.29 13.46
C THR A 219 3.22 2.91 12.98
N PRO A 220 2.57 2.31 11.98
CA PRO A 220 3.02 1.04 11.42
C PRO A 220 4.38 1.21 10.75
N PRO A 221 5.14 0.12 10.52
CA PRO A 221 6.28 0.15 9.62
C PRO A 221 5.84 0.70 8.26
N GLN A 222 6.74 1.41 7.57
CA GLN A 222 6.44 1.93 6.24
C GLN A 222 6.12 0.79 5.27
N ARG A 223 5.04 0.94 4.50
CA ARG A 223 4.64 0.00 3.45
C ARG A 223 5.83 -0.32 2.56
N CYS A 224 6.06 -1.61 2.29
CA CYS A 224 7.12 -2.00 1.39
C CYS A 224 6.71 -1.69 -0.05
N THR A 225 7.37 -0.70 -0.65
CA THR A 225 7.28 -0.41 -2.08
C THR A 225 8.38 -1.19 -2.80
N ILE A 226 8.02 -1.96 -3.82
CA ILE A 226 9.00 -2.72 -4.60
C ILE A 226 9.83 -1.76 -5.47
N LEU A 227 11.02 -1.41 -4.97
CA LEU A 227 11.97 -0.46 -5.56
C LEU A 227 11.48 1.00 -5.58
N PRO A 228 12.39 2.00 -5.52
CA PRO A 228 12.03 3.41 -5.65
C PRO A 228 11.34 3.75 -6.99
N ALA A 229 10.53 4.81 -7.01
CA ALA A 229 9.86 5.27 -8.23
C ALA A 229 10.84 5.75 -9.32
N ASP A 230 12.03 6.22 -8.93
CA ASP A 230 13.12 6.58 -9.84
C ASP A 230 14.09 5.43 -10.12
N ASN A 231 13.75 4.20 -9.71
CA ASN A 231 14.46 3.01 -10.13
C ASN A 231 14.11 2.66 -11.58
N ILE A 232 15.06 2.14 -12.35
CA ILE A 232 14.88 1.75 -13.75
C ILE A 232 13.80 0.66 -13.97
N TRP A 233 13.51 -0.16 -12.96
CA TRP A 233 12.35 -1.07 -12.98
C TRP A 233 11.03 -0.31 -13.03
N ASN A 234 10.91 0.76 -12.25
CA ASN A 234 9.70 1.59 -12.11
C ASN A 234 9.72 2.83 -13.03
N THR A 235 10.72 2.93 -13.89
CA THR A 235 10.87 4.04 -14.82
C THR A 235 10.20 3.72 -16.14
N ARG A 236 9.28 4.59 -16.56
CA ARG A 236 8.64 4.53 -17.87
C ARG A 236 9.65 4.71 -19.00
N ILE A 237 9.60 3.84 -20.00
CA ILE A 237 10.45 3.81 -21.19
C ILE A 237 9.70 4.13 -22.49
N ASP A 238 8.44 4.55 -22.44
CA ASP A 238 7.63 4.84 -23.63
C ASP A 238 8.19 5.99 -24.49
N THR A 239 9.01 6.85 -23.90
CA THR A 239 9.70 7.95 -24.58
C THR A 239 11.17 7.65 -24.91
N ALA A 240 11.70 6.51 -24.47
CA ALA A 240 13.10 6.14 -24.71
C ALA A 240 13.41 6.04 -26.23
N PRO A 241 14.61 6.43 -26.67
CA PRO A 241 15.01 6.25 -28.06
C PRO A 241 15.04 4.77 -28.44
N VAL A 242 14.61 4.45 -29.66
CA VAL A 242 14.73 3.08 -30.20
C VAL A 242 16.21 2.72 -30.35
N HIS A 243 16.59 1.55 -29.84
CA HIS A 243 17.97 1.09 -29.91
C HIS A 243 18.36 0.82 -31.37
N SER A 244 19.59 1.23 -31.75
CA SER A 244 20.09 1.11 -33.12
C SER A 244 20.12 -0.32 -33.68
N ARG A 245 20.12 -1.33 -32.79
CA ARG A 245 20.10 -2.76 -33.13
C ARG A 245 18.75 -3.46 -32.91
N SER A 246 17.67 -2.71 -32.73
CA SER A 246 16.34 -3.25 -32.42
C SER A 246 15.91 -4.35 -33.41
N ASP A 247 16.04 -4.10 -34.71
CA ASP A 247 15.64 -5.08 -35.73
C ASP A 247 16.46 -6.38 -35.65
N GLN A 248 17.77 -6.30 -35.37
CA GLN A 248 18.62 -7.48 -35.22
C GLN A 248 18.24 -8.28 -33.97
N TYR A 249 18.00 -7.60 -32.84
CA TYR A 249 17.60 -8.25 -31.61
C TYR A 249 16.25 -8.94 -31.75
N VAL A 250 15.23 -8.24 -32.27
CA VAL A 250 13.90 -8.82 -32.51
C VAL A 250 13.97 -9.99 -33.49
N ALA A 251 14.79 -9.90 -34.55
CA ALA A 251 14.98 -11.00 -35.48
C ALA A 251 15.67 -12.22 -34.83
N SER A 252 16.62 -11.99 -33.91
CA SER A 252 17.34 -13.05 -33.22
C SER A 252 16.49 -13.83 -32.22
N ILE A 253 15.57 -13.15 -31.53
CA ILE A 253 14.62 -13.77 -30.58
C ILE A 253 13.45 -14.41 -31.34
N GLY A 254 12.97 -13.74 -32.40
CA GLY A 254 12.00 -14.30 -33.34
C GLY A 254 10.88 -13.35 -33.70
N THR A 255 10.91 -12.82 -34.93
CA THR A 255 9.92 -11.85 -35.44
C THR A 255 8.49 -12.38 -35.48
N THR A 256 8.32 -13.67 -35.77
CA THR A 256 7.02 -14.38 -35.83
C THR A 256 6.79 -15.28 -34.61
N GLY A 257 7.68 -15.23 -33.62
CA GLY A 257 7.42 -15.78 -32.29
C GLY A 257 6.35 -14.96 -31.58
N PHE A 258 5.80 -15.49 -30.50
CA PHE A 258 4.72 -14.83 -29.75
C PHE A 258 5.07 -14.78 -28.28
N ILE A 259 4.57 -13.74 -27.60
CA ILE A 259 4.68 -13.66 -26.14
C ILE A 259 3.97 -14.85 -25.50
N ARG A 260 4.59 -15.41 -24.46
CA ARG A 260 4.02 -16.49 -23.66
C ARG A 260 4.14 -16.13 -22.18
N ALA A 261 3.03 -16.26 -21.47
CA ALA A 261 3.06 -16.26 -20.01
C ALA A 261 3.66 -17.57 -19.50
N ASP A 262 4.64 -17.42 -18.62
CA ASP A 262 5.18 -18.46 -17.75
C ASP A 262 4.65 -18.30 -16.32
N PHE A 263 3.35 -18.13 -16.23
CA PHE A 263 2.59 -17.99 -14.99
C PHE A 263 1.12 -18.30 -15.25
N GLY A 264 0.37 -18.61 -14.20
CA GLY A 264 -1.06 -18.87 -14.29
C GLY A 264 -1.61 -19.60 -13.07
N SER A 265 -2.80 -20.18 -13.23
CA SER A 265 -3.45 -20.98 -12.20
C SER A 265 -3.14 -22.46 -12.33
N GLY A 266 -3.08 -23.17 -11.19
CA GLY A 266 -2.86 -24.61 -11.15
C GLY A 266 -1.42 -25.04 -11.45
N VAL A 267 -1.26 -26.19 -12.12
CA VAL A 267 0.03 -26.88 -12.28
C VAL A 267 0.34 -27.25 -13.73
N TRP A 268 1.63 -27.30 -14.08
CA TRP A 268 2.11 -27.69 -15.41
C TRP A 268 3.39 -28.55 -15.36
N PRO A 269 3.48 -29.67 -16.12
CA PRO A 269 2.46 -30.23 -17.01
C PRO A 269 1.25 -30.82 -16.24
N PRO A 270 0.12 -31.12 -16.91
CA PRO A 270 -1.05 -31.68 -16.25
C PRO A 270 -0.73 -32.97 -15.49
N GLY A 271 -1.10 -33.03 -14.21
CA GLY A 271 -0.80 -34.15 -13.32
C GLY A 271 0.55 -34.06 -12.58
N SER A 272 1.27 -32.95 -12.73
CA SER A 272 2.42 -32.60 -11.87
C SER A 272 1.98 -31.95 -10.55
N ASN A 273 2.93 -31.64 -9.68
CA ASN A 273 2.77 -30.80 -8.49
C ASN A 273 3.48 -29.45 -8.66
N SER A 274 3.68 -29.00 -9.90
CA SER A 274 4.51 -27.86 -10.27
C SER A 274 3.64 -26.65 -10.57
N PRO A 275 3.52 -25.66 -9.65
CA PRO A 275 2.75 -24.44 -9.91
C PRO A 275 3.26 -23.71 -11.15
N ILE A 276 2.36 -23.05 -11.87
CA ILE A 276 2.73 -22.31 -13.09
C ILE A 276 3.24 -20.92 -12.69
N GLY A 277 4.56 -20.73 -12.74
CA GLY A 277 5.23 -19.46 -12.45
C GLY A 277 6.16 -19.53 -11.24
N ILE A 278 6.72 -18.37 -10.88
CA ILE A 278 7.71 -18.26 -9.81
C ILE A 278 7.01 -17.76 -8.55
N PRO A 279 6.89 -18.57 -7.49
CA PRO A 279 6.20 -18.17 -6.28
C PRO A 279 7.01 -17.18 -5.46
N VAL A 280 6.28 -16.27 -4.79
CA VAL A 280 6.82 -15.32 -3.81
C VAL A 280 6.10 -15.56 -2.49
N VAL A 281 6.83 -15.58 -1.38
CA VAL A 281 6.26 -15.61 -0.03
C VAL A 281 6.65 -14.35 0.72
N GLU A 282 5.71 -13.84 1.51
CA GLU A 282 5.92 -12.67 2.36
C GLU A 282 6.07 -13.11 3.81
N VAL A 283 7.02 -12.51 4.52
CA VAL A 283 7.31 -12.77 5.94
C VAL A 283 7.32 -11.48 6.74
N ASP A 284 7.28 -11.61 8.06
CA ASP A 284 7.44 -10.51 9.01
C ASP A 284 8.69 -10.73 9.90
N ASP A 285 8.90 -9.81 10.85
CA ASP A 285 10.04 -9.81 11.78
C ASP A 285 10.05 -11.00 12.77
N THR A 286 9.01 -11.83 12.75
CA THR A 286 8.93 -13.04 13.57
C THR A 286 9.50 -14.28 12.88
N GLN A 287 9.73 -14.23 11.56
CA GLN A 287 10.31 -15.33 10.81
C GLN A 287 11.79 -15.50 11.16
N PRO A 288 12.20 -16.64 11.73
CA PRO A 288 13.61 -16.88 12.05
C PRO A 288 14.44 -17.04 10.77
N ASN A 289 15.68 -16.56 10.83
CA ASN A 289 16.68 -16.84 9.82
C ASN A 289 17.11 -18.31 9.86
N VAL A 290 17.43 -18.86 8.69
CA VAL A 290 17.95 -20.21 8.50
C VAL A 290 19.33 -20.16 7.87
N ALA A 291 20.10 -21.23 8.08
CA ALA A 291 21.40 -21.39 7.44
C ALA A 291 21.23 -21.79 5.97
N ILE A 292 21.98 -21.15 5.08
CA ILE A 292 22.08 -21.53 3.68
C ILE A 292 23.46 -22.12 3.41
N ASN A 293 23.50 -23.32 2.82
CA ASN A 293 24.73 -23.97 2.41
C ASN A 293 24.90 -23.79 0.90
N TRP A 294 25.92 -23.03 0.50
CA TRP A 294 26.18 -22.77 -0.92
C TRP A 294 26.78 -23.98 -1.63
N THR A 295 26.17 -24.41 -2.74
CA THR A 295 26.61 -25.58 -3.54
C THR A 295 27.30 -25.21 -4.86
N ALA A 296 27.23 -23.95 -5.28
CA ALA A 296 27.90 -23.44 -6.47
C ALA A 296 28.49 -22.03 -6.25
N TYR A 297 27.76 -20.98 -6.64
CA TYR A 297 28.18 -19.58 -6.69
C TYR A 297 28.19 -18.90 -5.31
N GLY A 298 28.70 -19.59 -4.29
CA GLY A 298 28.75 -19.07 -2.92
C GLY A 298 29.67 -17.85 -2.76
N ASP A 299 30.67 -17.71 -3.62
CA ASP A 299 31.57 -16.54 -3.67
C ASP A 299 30.96 -15.32 -4.38
N GLU A 300 29.80 -15.50 -5.02
CA GLU A 300 28.97 -14.45 -5.63
C GLU A 300 27.59 -14.34 -4.95
N SER A 301 27.44 -14.95 -3.75
CA SER A 301 26.22 -14.92 -2.95
C SER A 301 26.39 -14.03 -1.71
N ASP A 302 25.29 -13.46 -1.22
CA ASP A 302 25.33 -12.61 -0.02
C ASP A 302 25.39 -13.48 1.24
N ASP A 303 26.48 -13.37 1.99
CA ASP A 303 26.70 -14.15 3.23
C ASP A 303 26.04 -13.47 4.44
N GLU A 304 24.73 -13.26 4.35
CA GLU A 304 23.89 -12.71 5.42
C GLU A 304 22.76 -13.70 5.78
N PRO A 305 22.09 -13.55 6.94
CA PRO A 305 21.00 -14.45 7.34
C PRO A 305 19.79 -14.37 6.39
N TYR A 306 19.19 -15.52 6.06
CA TYR A 306 18.00 -15.60 5.19
C TYR A 306 16.75 -16.03 5.97
N PRO A 307 15.63 -15.26 5.94
CA PRO A 307 14.40 -15.58 6.66
C PRO A 307 13.49 -16.53 5.87
N VAL A 308 14.01 -17.68 5.43
CA VAL A 308 13.24 -18.63 4.59
C VAL A 308 12.32 -19.50 5.45
N PRO A 309 10.99 -19.45 5.25
CA PRO A 309 10.06 -20.35 5.93
C PRO A 309 10.33 -21.83 5.61
N ALA A 310 10.07 -22.73 6.57
CA ALA A 310 10.26 -24.17 6.36
C ALA A 310 9.34 -24.74 5.26
N ASP A 311 8.21 -24.09 5.01
CA ASP A 311 7.22 -24.39 3.97
C ASP A 311 7.27 -23.39 2.81
N ALA A 312 8.38 -22.67 2.64
CA ALA A 312 8.56 -21.72 1.54
C ALA A 312 8.25 -22.40 0.19
N PRO A 313 7.40 -21.77 -0.66
CA PRO A 313 7.07 -22.33 -1.95
C PRO A 313 8.30 -22.31 -2.86
N ILE A 314 8.46 -23.39 -3.64
CA ILE A 314 9.58 -23.59 -4.56
C ILE A 314 9.02 -23.57 -5.97
N GLU A 315 9.65 -22.82 -6.88
CA GLU A 315 9.30 -22.89 -8.30
C GLU A 315 9.37 -24.33 -8.83
N GLY A 316 8.34 -24.75 -9.55
CA GLY A 316 8.22 -26.13 -10.02
C GLY A 316 7.83 -27.14 -8.92
N GLY A 317 7.70 -26.69 -7.67
CA GLY A 317 7.32 -27.52 -6.53
C GLY A 317 8.47 -28.30 -5.88
N PRO A 318 8.21 -29.01 -4.77
CA PRO A 318 9.26 -29.64 -3.96
C PRO A 318 10.05 -30.72 -4.71
N ASP A 319 9.45 -31.37 -5.70
CA ASP A 319 10.06 -32.46 -6.47
C ASP A 319 10.74 -32.01 -7.78
N ALA A 320 10.74 -30.71 -8.09
CA ALA A 320 11.35 -30.20 -9.32
C ALA A 320 12.87 -30.42 -9.36
N ASP A 321 13.44 -30.58 -10.54
CA ASP A 321 14.88 -30.66 -10.80
C ASP A 321 15.43 -29.46 -11.58
N GLY A 322 14.57 -28.49 -11.90
CA GLY A 322 14.90 -27.24 -12.60
C GLY A 322 15.41 -26.13 -11.69
N ASP A 323 15.00 -24.90 -11.97
CA ASP A 323 15.58 -23.70 -11.36
C ASP A 323 15.27 -23.57 -9.86
N ARG A 324 14.08 -23.99 -9.43
CA ARG A 324 13.69 -24.09 -8.00
C ARG A 324 13.97 -22.80 -7.23
N HIS A 325 13.56 -21.67 -7.79
CA HIS A 325 13.65 -20.39 -7.10
C HIS A 325 12.83 -20.40 -5.80
N VAL A 326 13.37 -19.75 -4.78
CA VAL A 326 12.66 -19.41 -3.54
C VAL A 326 12.82 -17.91 -3.31
N LEU A 327 11.71 -17.17 -3.40
CA LEU A 327 11.67 -15.72 -3.28
C LEU A 327 10.91 -15.34 -2.01
N VAL A 328 11.57 -14.62 -1.10
CA VAL A 328 11.03 -14.20 0.19
C VAL A 328 11.11 -12.69 0.31
N ILE A 329 9.98 -12.04 0.59
CA ILE A 329 9.93 -10.60 0.88
C ILE A 329 9.67 -10.43 2.39
N ASP A 330 10.64 -9.86 3.10
CA ASP A 330 10.40 -9.32 4.44
C ASP A 330 9.68 -7.98 4.31
N ARG A 331 8.41 -7.93 4.70
CA ARG A 331 7.58 -6.72 4.52
C ARG A 331 7.91 -5.63 5.53
N ILE A 332 8.48 -5.98 6.69
CA ILE A 332 8.81 -5.03 7.75
C ILE A 332 10.07 -4.26 7.35
N ASP A 333 11.12 -4.99 7.04
CA ASP A 333 12.41 -4.42 6.66
C ASP A 333 12.46 -4.03 5.18
N CYS A 334 11.50 -4.50 4.38
CA CYS A 334 11.39 -4.29 2.94
C CYS A 334 12.64 -4.77 2.20
N VAL A 335 12.98 -6.03 2.48
CA VAL A 335 14.14 -6.71 1.90
C VAL A 335 13.66 -7.95 1.16
N LEU A 336 14.17 -8.12 -0.05
CA LEU A 336 13.95 -9.29 -0.89
C LEU A 336 15.13 -10.24 -0.77
N TYR A 337 14.83 -11.50 -0.51
CA TYR A 337 15.79 -12.60 -0.46
C TYR A 337 15.44 -13.60 -1.56
N GLU A 338 16.40 -13.91 -2.43
CA GLU A 338 16.19 -14.82 -3.55
C GLU A 338 17.24 -15.91 -3.52
N LEU A 339 16.82 -17.17 -3.63
CA LEU A 339 17.68 -18.33 -3.76
C LEU A 339 17.45 -18.99 -5.11
N TYR A 340 18.53 -19.45 -5.74
CA TYR A 340 18.49 -20.30 -6.93
C TYR A 340 18.91 -21.73 -6.60
N ARG A 341 18.21 -22.67 -7.22
CA ARG A 341 18.35 -24.12 -7.03
C ARG A 341 18.28 -24.53 -5.55
N ALA A 342 17.23 -24.09 -4.86
CA ALA A 342 17.10 -24.28 -3.41
C ALA A 342 16.50 -25.65 -3.04
N PHE A 343 17.09 -26.31 -2.04
CA PHE A 343 16.66 -27.60 -1.50
C PHE A 343 16.58 -27.54 0.04
N PRO A 344 15.41 -27.80 0.65
CA PRO A 344 15.29 -27.82 2.10
C PRO A 344 15.94 -29.09 2.69
N ASN A 345 16.65 -28.92 3.81
CA ASN A 345 17.28 -30.01 4.56
C ASN A 345 16.42 -30.40 5.78
N GLY A 346 16.61 -31.63 6.25
CA GLY A 346 15.86 -32.18 7.40
C GLY A 346 16.16 -31.53 8.75
N ASP A 347 17.19 -30.69 8.85
CA ASP A 347 17.58 -29.93 10.04
C ASP A 347 17.08 -28.47 10.03
N GLY A 348 16.35 -28.07 8.98
CA GLY A 348 15.84 -26.71 8.80
C GLY A 348 16.78 -25.77 8.05
N SER A 349 17.99 -26.21 7.68
CA SER A 349 18.85 -25.49 6.73
C SER A 349 18.39 -25.70 5.29
N TRP A 350 18.97 -24.95 4.36
CA TRP A 350 18.75 -25.12 2.92
C TRP A 350 20.08 -25.22 2.19
N ASP A 351 20.13 -26.05 1.15
CA ASP A 351 21.22 -26.02 0.16
C ASP A 351 20.76 -25.16 -1.04
N ALA A 352 21.62 -24.29 -1.56
CA ALA A 352 21.32 -23.45 -2.71
C ALA A 352 22.55 -23.20 -3.58
N ASP A 353 22.37 -23.08 -4.90
CA ASP A 353 23.48 -22.81 -5.82
C ASP A 353 23.93 -21.34 -5.71
N SER A 354 23.00 -20.40 -5.52
CA SER A 354 23.31 -18.98 -5.25
C SER A 354 22.22 -18.33 -4.39
N GLY A 355 22.54 -17.16 -3.82
CA GLY A 355 21.59 -16.33 -3.09
C GLY A 355 21.88 -14.84 -3.20
N ALA A 356 20.83 -14.05 -3.29
CA ALA A 356 20.89 -12.60 -3.45
C ALA A 356 19.93 -11.90 -2.49
N ILE A 357 20.38 -10.76 -1.95
CA ILE A 357 19.59 -9.91 -1.04
C ILE A 357 19.50 -8.51 -1.64
N TYR A 358 18.29 -7.96 -1.68
CA TYR A 358 18.01 -6.62 -2.22
C TYR A 358 17.23 -5.79 -1.21
N ASP A 359 17.73 -4.60 -0.89
CA ASP A 359 16.94 -3.57 -0.22
C ASP A 359 15.95 -2.98 -1.22
N LEU A 360 14.66 -3.29 -1.04
CA LEU A 360 13.60 -2.85 -1.94
C LEU A 360 13.29 -1.35 -1.80
N ARG A 361 13.87 -0.66 -0.82
CA ARG A 361 13.78 0.81 -0.67
C ARG A 361 14.95 1.53 -1.34
N SER A 362 15.91 0.80 -1.91
CA SER A 362 17.14 1.35 -2.48
C SER A 362 17.21 1.25 -4.00
N ASN A 363 18.04 2.11 -4.58
CA ASN A 363 18.49 2.01 -5.97
C ASN A 363 19.81 1.25 -6.10
N ASP A 364 20.28 0.57 -5.06
CA ASP A 364 21.53 -0.20 -5.14
C ASP A 364 21.39 -1.37 -6.11
N LEU A 365 22.39 -1.56 -6.98
CA LEU A 365 22.49 -2.73 -7.83
C LEU A 365 23.35 -3.79 -7.16
N ARG A 366 23.20 -5.03 -7.62
CA ARG A 366 24.11 -6.12 -7.26
C ARG A 366 25.55 -5.77 -7.66
N THR A 367 26.53 -6.31 -6.93
CA THR A 367 27.95 -6.17 -7.25
C THR A 367 28.22 -6.45 -8.73
N ASP A 368 28.99 -5.59 -9.41
CA ASP A 368 29.28 -5.76 -10.83
C ASP A 368 29.95 -7.11 -11.10
N GLY A 369 29.45 -7.84 -12.09
CA GLY A 369 29.95 -9.14 -12.48
C GLY A 369 29.48 -10.30 -11.61
N TRP A 370 28.70 -10.07 -10.54
CA TRP A 370 28.12 -11.15 -9.74
C TRP A 370 26.79 -11.64 -10.32
N THR A 371 26.63 -12.97 -10.40
CA THR A 371 25.33 -13.60 -10.65
C THR A 371 24.37 -13.41 -9.47
N SER A 372 23.08 -13.69 -9.65
CA SER A 372 22.08 -13.72 -8.57
C SER A 372 21.27 -15.02 -8.65
N ALA A 373 20.05 -15.02 -8.12
CA ALA A 373 19.07 -16.04 -8.47
C ALA A 373 18.64 -15.92 -9.96
N ASP A 374 18.79 -14.74 -10.55
CA ASP A 374 18.57 -14.44 -11.96
C ASP A 374 19.91 -14.42 -12.73
N ALA A 375 19.92 -14.95 -13.95
CA ALA A 375 21.17 -15.07 -14.68
C ALA A 375 21.78 -13.72 -15.11
N ALA A 376 20.98 -12.65 -15.21
CA ALA A 376 21.45 -11.28 -15.47
C ALA A 376 21.99 -10.57 -14.23
N GLY A 377 21.95 -11.18 -13.04
CA GLY A 377 22.30 -10.52 -11.78
C GLY A 377 21.26 -9.49 -11.33
N LEU A 378 20.02 -9.64 -11.80
CA LEU A 378 18.87 -8.80 -11.48
C LEU A 378 18.04 -9.43 -10.34
N PRO A 379 17.18 -8.67 -9.66
CA PRO A 379 16.15 -9.25 -8.79
C PRO A 379 15.02 -9.84 -9.63
N ILE A 380 14.52 -11.04 -9.27
CA ILE A 380 13.43 -11.73 -9.97
C ILE A 380 12.08 -11.14 -9.57
N ALA A 381 11.78 -11.04 -8.27
CA ALA A 381 10.45 -10.66 -7.78
C ALA A 381 9.95 -9.31 -8.34
N PRO A 382 10.76 -8.24 -8.45
CA PRO A 382 10.35 -6.97 -9.06
C PRO A 382 10.01 -7.04 -10.55
N GLY A 383 10.36 -8.15 -11.22
CA GLY A 383 10.07 -8.37 -12.63
C GLY A 383 8.88 -9.29 -12.89
N LEU A 384 8.22 -9.83 -11.86
CA LEU A 384 7.11 -10.77 -12.00
C LEU A 384 5.78 -10.05 -12.20
N VAL A 385 4.95 -10.55 -13.12
CA VAL A 385 3.53 -10.16 -13.17
C VAL A 385 2.79 -10.76 -11.98
N MET A 386 2.20 -9.91 -11.13
CA MET A 386 1.38 -10.34 -9.99
C MET A 386 -0.12 -10.20 -10.30
N TYR A 387 -0.94 -11.14 -9.81
CA TYR A 387 -2.39 -11.12 -10.03
C TYR A 387 -3.03 -9.84 -9.47
N ASP A 388 -2.64 -9.45 -8.24
CA ASP A 388 -3.24 -8.31 -7.56
C ASP A 388 -2.97 -6.97 -8.26
N GLU A 389 -1.83 -6.84 -8.94
CA GLU A 389 -1.53 -5.67 -9.78
C GLU A 389 -2.48 -5.61 -10.99
N VAL A 390 -2.62 -6.73 -11.71
CA VAL A 390 -3.54 -6.81 -12.85
C VAL A 390 -4.99 -6.55 -12.43
N ALA A 391 -5.43 -7.14 -11.31
CA ALA A 391 -6.75 -6.91 -10.75
C ALA A 391 -6.96 -5.45 -10.29
N SER A 392 -5.90 -4.75 -9.85
CA SER A 392 -5.92 -3.32 -9.52
C SER A 392 -5.95 -2.40 -10.75
N GLY A 393 -5.76 -2.97 -11.95
CA GLY A 393 -5.85 -2.27 -13.23
C GLY A 393 -4.53 -1.63 -13.70
N ARG A 394 -3.39 -1.89 -13.04
CA ARG A 394 -2.09 -1.34 -13.44
C ARG A 394 -0.93 -2.22 -12.97
N ILE A 395 0.13 -2.28 -13.78
CA ILE A 395 1.46 -2.76 -13.38
C ILE A 395 2.40 -1.58 -13.63
N GLU A 396 3.13 -1.17 -12.60
CA GLU A 396 3.94 0.06 -12.60
C GLU A 396 5.45 -0.21 -12.67
N HIS A 397 5.82 -1.39 -13.17
CA HIS A 397 7.20 -1.81 -13.30
C HIS A 397 7.45 -2.60 -14.60
N ALA A 398 8.73 -2.76 -14.93
CA ALA A 398 9.20 -3.59 -16.03
C ALA A 398 8.99 -5.08 -15.76
N ILE A 399 8.70 -5.85 -16.81
CA ILE A 399 8.47 -7.30 -16.69
C ILE A 399 9.70 -8.07 -17.20
N ARG A 400 10.19 -9.04 -16.43
CA ARG A 400 11.31 -9.88 -16.86
C ARG A 400 10.87 -10.85 -17.96
N PHE A 401 11.76 -11.10 -18.91
CA PHE A 401 11.54 -12.11 -19.94
C PHE A 401 12.84 -12.81 -20.33
N THR A 402 12.70 -13.97 -20.98
CA THR A 402 13.83 -14.79 -21.39
C THR A 402 14.03 -14.84 -22.90
N VAL A 403 15.27 -15.12 -23.30
CA VAL A 403 15.69 -15.31 -24.69
C VAL A 403 16.45 -16.63 -24.82
N SER A 404 16.37 -17.34 -25.94
CA SER A 404 17.09 -18.60 -26.10
C SER A 404 18.59 -18.43 -26.21
N THR A 405 19.06 -17.25 -26.60
CA THR A 405 20.48 -16.94 -26.70
C THR A 405 20.73 -15.46 -26.44
N SER A 406 21.44 -15.15 -25.36
CA SER A 406 21.98 -13.82 -25.07
C SER A 406 23.43 -13.66 -25.51
N GLN A 407 23.92 -12.42 -25.46
CA GLN A 407 25.34 -12.09 -25.65
C GLN A 407 26.16 -12.46 -24.40
N LYS A 408 27.46 -12.75 -24.58
CA LYS A 408 28.49 -12.71 -23.53
C LYS A 408 28.78 -11.25 -23.13
N ALA A 409 27.73 -10.55 -22.71
CA ALA A 409 27.72 -9.16 -22.29
C ALA A 409 26.40 -8.87 -21.58
N TYR A 410 26.42 -7.83 -20.76
CA TYR A 410 25.25 -7.22 -20.15
C TYR A 410 25.31 -5.70 -20.29
N VAL A 411 24.16 -5.06 -20.18
CA VAL A 411 23.99 -3.60 -20.15
C VAL A 411 23.21 -3.21 -18.90
N TRP A 412 23.41 -1.99 -18.42
CA TRP A 412 22.68 -1.45 -17.27
C TRP A 412 21.17 -1.64 -17.42
N PRO A 413 20.46 -2.13 -16.38
CA PRO A 413 20.93 -2.37 -15.01
C PRO A 413 21.49 -3.77 -14.70
N ALA A 414 21.55 -4.68 -15.69
CA ALA A 414 22.07 -6.02 -15.44
C ALA A 414 23.54 -5.99 -15.01
N ARG A 415 23.95 -7.01 -14.26
CA ARG A 415 25.27 -7.13 -13.62
C ARG A 415 26.02 -8.40 -14.05
N HIS A 416 25.35 -9.29 -14.78
CA HIS A 416 25.92 -10.58 -15.18
C HIS A 416 25.41 -11.06 -16.54
N PHE A 417 26.10 -12.04 -17.13
CA PHE A 417 25.73 -12.65 -18.42
C PHE A 417 25.76 -14.19 -18.32
N ALA A 418 24.93 -14.87 -19.10
CA ALA A 418 24.79 -16.34 -19.01
C ALA A 418 25.17 -17.09 -20.30
N SER A 419 25.93 -16.45 -21.18
CA SER A 419 26.22 -16.96 -22.52
C SER A 419 27.69 -16.83 -22.88
N SER A 420 28.17 -17.70 -23.77
CA SER A 420 29.49 -17.58 -24.40
C SER A 420 29.45 -16.89 -25.78
N ASN A 421 28.26 -16.49 -26.25
CA ASN A 421 28.06 -15.95 -27.59
C ASN A 421 28.51 -14.49 -27.72
N THR A 422 29.48 -14.19 -28.58
CA THR A 422 30.00 -12.81 -28.74
C THR A 422 29.31 -12.00 -29.85
N SER A 423 28.27 -12.54 -30.50
CA SER A 423 27.55 -11.87 -31.58
C SER A 423 26.81 -10.63 -31.08
N LEU A 424 27.03 -9.48 -31.74
CA LEU A 424 26.28 -8.24 -31.47
C LEU A 424 24.84 -8.26 -32.03
N ASN A 425 24.41 -9.36 -32.65
CA ASN A 425 23.06 -9.50 -33.20
C ASN A 425 22.08 -10.17 -32.24
N VAL A 426 22.58 -10.73 -31.12
CA VAL A 426 21.73 -11.20 -30.02
C VAL A 426 21.75 -10.16 -28.90
N PRO A 427 20.66 -10.00 -28.13
CA PRO A 427 20.62 -9.00 -27.07
C PRO A 427 21.56 -9.38 -25.91
N PRO A 428 22.21 -8.39 -25.28
CA PRO A 428 22.86 -8.59 -23.98
C PRO A 428 21.82 -8.74 -22.86
N MET A 429 22.21 -9.31 -21.73
CA MET A 429 21.39 -9.25 -20.51
C MET A 429 21.13 -7.80 -20.11
N GLY A 430 19.96 -7.51 -19.54
CA GLY A 430 19.52 -6.17 -19.18
C GLY A 430 18.94 -5.35 -20.34
N GLN A 431 19.02 -5.82 -21.58
CA GLN A 431 18.45 -5.10 -22.73
C GLN A 431 16.93 -4.93 -22.57
N ARG A 432 16.47 -3.69 -22.69
CA ARG A 432 15.05 -3.30 -22.59
C ARG A 432 14.36 -3.38 -23.94
N PHE A 433 13.11 -3.85 -23.94
CA PHE A 433 12.21 -3.81 -25.08
C PHE A 433 10.88 -3.20 -24.65
N ARG A 434 10.16 -2.58 -25.58
CA ARG A 434 8.76 -2.15 -25.36
C ARG A 434 7.85 -2.65 -26.46
N LEU A 435 6.58 -2.84 -26.12
CA LEU A 435 5.52 -2.99 -27.11
C LEU A 435 5.36 -1.65 -27.83
N LYS A 436 5.31 -1.67 -29.16
CA LYS A 436 5.20 -0.44 -29.97
C LYS A 436 3.92 0.32 -29.61
N ALA A 437 4.04 1.64 -29.49
CA ALA A 437 2.94 2.52 -29.12
C ALA A 437 1.70 2.35 -30.02
N ASN A 438 1.91 2.08 -31.32
CA ASN A 438 0.87 1.91 -32.32
C ASN A 438 0.24 0.50 -32.38
N PHE A 439 0.69 -0.46 -31.57
CA PHE A 439 0.03 -1.76 -31.47
C PHE A 439 -1.31 -1.59 -30.76
N ASP A 440 -2.42 -1.94 -31.41
CA ASP A 440 -3.76 -1.77 -30.83
C ASP A 440 -4.03 -2.86 -29.78
N ILE A 441 -4.37 -2.43 -28.57
CA ILE A 441 -4.65 -3.33 -27.43
C ILE A 441 -6.15 -3.37 -27.08
N SER A 442 -6.98 -2.53 -27.71
CA SER A 442 -8.38 -2.34 -27.32
C SER A 442 -9.28 -3.57 -27.54
N GLY A 443 -8.82 -4.52 -28.37
CA GLY A 443 -9.52 -5.77 -28.66
C GLY A 443 -9.25 -6.91 -27.68
N TYR A 444 -8.37 -6.73 -26.71
CA TYR A 444 -7.98 -7.77 -25.74
C TYR A 444 -8.85 -7.70 -24.48
N ASP A 445 -8.82 -8.75 -23.67
CA ASP A 445 -9.43 -8.74 -22.34
C ASP A 445 -8.91 -7.58 -21.48
N PRO A 446 -9.74 -6.90 -20.65
CA PRO A 446 -9.29 -5.81 -19.78
C PRO A 446 -8.04 -6.13 -18.94
N GLU A 447 -7.92 -7.34 -18.39
CA GLU A 447 -6.76 -7.74 -17.59
C GLU A 447 -5.50 -7.90 -18.47
N ILE A 448 -5.66 -8.40 -19.70
CA ILE A 448 -4.57 -8.47 -20.68
C ILE A 448 -4.15 -7.06 -21.13
N GLN A 449 -5.09 -6.13 -21.25
CA GLN A 449 -4.77 -4.73 -21.55
C GLN A 449 -3.89 -4.11 -20.47
N VAL A 450 -4.03 -4.49 -19.20
CA VAL A 450 -3.13 -4.03 -18.11
C VAL A 450 -1.70 -4.48 -18.37
N ILE A 451 -1.50 -5.77 -18.65
CA ILE A 451 -0.16 -6.33 -18.94
C ILE A 451 0.44 -5.68 -20.19
N MET A 452 -0.37 -5.48 -21.24
CA MET A 452 0.08 -4.85 -22.47
C MET A 452 0.38 -3.35 -22.31
N ALA A 453 -0.35 -2.66 -21.44
CA ALA A 453 -0.03 -1.29 -21.06
C ALA A 453 1.34 -1.23 -20.37
N ALA A 454 1.61 -2.16 -19.45
CA ALA A 454 2.92 -2.29 -18.83
C ALA A 454 4.02 -2.53 -19.87
N PHE A 455 3.81 -3.41 -20.86
CA PHE A 455 4.77 -3.58 -21.96
C PHE A 455 5.03 -2.31 -22.78
N LYS A 456 4.06 -1.39 -22.88
CA LYS A 456 4.26 -0.12 -23.59
C LYS A 456 4.98 0.90 -22.72
N GLU A 457 4.54 1.04 -21.48
CA GLU A 457 4.98 2.10 -20.58
C GLU A 457 6.29 1.75 -19.89
N TYR A 458 6.40 0.56 -19.31
CA TYR A 458 7.57 0.09 -18.58
C TYR A 458 8.34 -0.99 -19.32
N GLY A 459 7.77 -1.62 -20.35
CA GLY A 459 8.47 -2.61 -21.17
C GLY A 459 8.86 -3.90 -20.47
N ILE A 460 9.70 -4.66 -21.18
CA ILE A 460 10.26 -5.93 -20.73
C ILE A 460 11.79 -5.87 -20.71
N ILE A 461 12.43 -6.71 -19.90
CA ILE A 461 13.89 -6.73 -19.72
C ILE A 461 14.45 -8.15 -19.87
N VAL A 462 15.52 -8.30 -20.65
CA VAL A 462 16.20 -9.59 -20.83
C VAL A 462 16.88 -9.97 -19.52
N ALA A 463 16.36 -10.99 -18.85
CA ALA A 463 16.83 -11.41 -17.53
C ALA A 463 17.54 -12.77 -17.57
N ASP A 464 17.12 -13.67 -18.46
CA ASP A 464 17.67 -15.03 -18.50
C ASP A 464 17.74 -15.64 -19.90
N ASN A 465 18.53 -16.69 -20.02
CA ASN A 465 18.49 -17.62 -21.12
C ASN A 465 17.39 -18.67 -20.88
N GLY A 466 16.36 -18.65 -21.71
CA GLY A 466 15.20 -19.52 -21.59
C GLY A 466 14.46 -19.68 -22.92
N ALA A 467 13.14 -19.80 -22.88
CA ALA A 467 12.34 -19.82 -24.10
C ALA A 467 12.15 -18.40 -24.65
N ASP A 468 12.35 -18.21 -25.96
CA ASP A 468 12.14 -16.90 -26.59
C ASP A 468 10.74 -16.34 -26.31
N TRP A 469 10.70 -15.05 -25.95
CA TRP A 469 9.47 -14.28 -25.68
C TRP A 469 8.63 -14.79 -24.50
N MET A 470 9.26 -15.49 -23.56
CA MET A 470 8.60 -15.96 -22.34
C MET A 470 8.72 -14.91 -21.23
N VAL A 471 7.58 -14.38 -20.76
CA VAL A 471 7.48 -13.44 -19.63
C VAL A 471 7.10 -14.17 -18.35
N SER A 472 7.69 -13.78 -17.22
CA SER A 472 7.46 -14.46 -15.94
C SER A 472 6.43 -13.74 -15.07
N GLY A 473 5.80 -14.51 -14.19
CA GLY A 473 4.86 -14.00 -13.18
C GLY A 473 4.70 -14.99 -12.04
N ALA A 474 3.91 -14.61 -11.05
CA ALA A 474 3.61 -15.47 -9.91
C ALA A 474 2.41 -16.41 -10.17
N PRO A 475 2.46 -17.64 -9.63
CA PRO A 475 1.30 -18.54 -9.64
C PRO A 475 0.18 -17.96 -8.79
N ASP A 476 -1.06 -18.05 -9.28
CA ASP A 476 -2.26 -17.65 -8.53
C ASP A 476 -3.49 -18.39 -9.06
N ASP A 477 -4.29 -18.98 -8.17
CA ASP A 477 -5.49 -19.75 -8.54
C ASP A 477 -6.58 -18.88 -9.19
N ARG A 478 -6.51 -17.55 -9.04
CA ARG A 478 -7.44 -16.59 -9.62
C ARG A 478 -7.18 -16.31 -11.10
N TRP A 479 -6.00 -16.68 -11.64
CA TRP A 479 -5.70 -16.51 -13.05
C TRP A 479 -6.63 -17.32 -13.95
N ASP A 480 -7.19 -16.67 -14.98
CA ASP A 480 -7.79 -17.35 -16.13
C ASP A 480 -6.69 -17.70 -17.17
N ASN A 481 -6.32 -18.98 -17.21
CA ASN A 481 -5.32 -19.49 -18.16
C ASN A 481 -5.76 -19.41 -19.63
N ASP A 482 -7.07 -19.29 -19.92
CA ASP A 482 -7.57 -19.10 -21.28
C ASP A 482 -7.41 -17.65 -21.71
N MET A 483 -7.64 -16.71 -20.79
CA MET A 483 -7.36 -15.30 -20.97
C MET A 483 -5.85 -15.05 -21.18
N LEU A 484 -4.97 -15.61 -20.33
CA LEU A 484 -3.51 -15.46 -20.46
C LEU A 484 -2.97 -15.95 -21.81
N ARG A 485 -3.66 -16.88 -22.48
CA ARG A 485 -3.29 -17.33 -23.83
C ARG A 485 -3.41 -16.24 -24.90
N GLN A 486 -4.16 -15.15 -24.66
CA GLN A 486 -4.22 -14.02 -25.60
C GLN A 486 -2.87 -13.31 -25.77
N LEU A 487 -1.93 -13.42 -24.82
CA LEU A 487 -0.57 -12.93 -25.01
C LEU A 487 0.12 -13.57 -26.23
N ARG A 488 -0.32 -14.77 -26.64
CA ARG A 488 0.19 -15.47 -27.82
C ARG A 488 -0.27 -14.85 -29.14
N ASP A 489 -1.12 -13.84 -29.11
CA ASP A 489 -1.50 -13.08 -30.31
C ASP A 489 -0.53 -11.91 -30.58
N ILE A 490 0.38 -11.62 -29.63
CA ILE A 490 1.35 -10.53 -29.74
C ILE A 490 2.64 -11.07 -30.37
N PRO A 491 2.95 -10.72 -31.64
CA PRO A 491 4.16 -11.21 -32.28
C PRO A 491 5.40 -10.46 -31.79
N GLY A 492 6.57 -11.08 -31.85
CA GLY A 492 7.84 -10.41 -31.55
C GLY A 492 8.08 -9.15 -32.38
N SER A 493 7.58 -9.13 -33.63
CA SER A 493 7.59 -7.92 -34.49
C SER A 493 6.85 -6.69 -33.94
N ALA A 494 5.97 -6.88 -32.95
CA ALA A 494 5.29 -5.80 -32.24
C ALA A 494 6.19 -5.11 -31.20
N PHE A 495 7.34 -5.70 -30.86
CA PHE A 495 8.30 -5.13 -29.93
C PHE A 495 9.43 -4.39 -30.66
N GLU A 496 10.08 -3.50 -29.93
CA GLU A 496 11.33 -2.85 -30.30
C GLU A 496 12.24 -2.72 -29.09
N ALA A 497 13.54 -2.90 -29.29
CA ALA A 497 14.53 -2.62 -28.25
C ALA A 497 14.68 -1.11 -28.08
N VAL A 498 14.88 -0.65 -26.84
CA VAL A 498 15.11 0.77 -26.52
C VAL A 498 16.49 0.98 -25.91
N ASP A 499 17.00 2.19 -26.03
CA ASP A 499 18.26 2.61 -25.41
C ASP A 499 17.96 3.52 -24.21
N VAL A 500 18.25 3.02 -23.01
CA VAL A 500 18.07 3.76 -21.74
C VAL A 500 19.41 4.24 -21.18
N SER A 501 20.52 4.07 -21.90
CA SER A 501 21.86 4.37 -21.38
C SER A 501 22.07 5.84 -20.99
N SER A 502 21.34 6.76 -21.64
CA SER A 502 21.39 8.19 -21.31
C SER A 502 20.65 8.57 -20.02
N TRP A 503 19.85 7.65 -19.46
CA TRP A 503 19.07 7.88 -18.24
C TRP A 503 19.79 7.39 -16.98
N MET A 504 20.85 6.60 -17.14
CA MET A 504 21.67 6.10 -16.04
C MET A 504 22.32 7.27 -15.30
N VAL A 505 21.96 7.44 -14.03
CA VAL A 505 22.53 8.49 -13.16
C VAL A 505 23.92 8.09 -12.68
N ASP A 506 24.07 6.83 -12.25
CA ASP A 506 25.31 6.22 -11.80
C ASP A 506 25.37 4.76 -12.27
N PRO A 507 26.51 4.27 -12.79
CA PRO A 507 26.63 2.89 -13.30
C PRO A 507 26.45 1.78 -12.26
N ASP A 508 26.62 2.09 -10.97
CA ASP A 508 26.44 1.15 -9.86
C ASP A 508 25.10 1.37 -9.14
N SER A 509 24.20 2.19 -9.71
CA SER A 509 22.85 2.44 -9.21
C SER A 509 21.79 2.15 -10.27
N GLY A 510 20.65 1.61 -9.86
CA GLY A 510 19.45 1.46 -10.66
C GLY A 510 18.69 2.78 -10.85
N GLN A 511 19.17 3.89 -10.28
CA GLN A 511 18.52 5.19 -10.42
C GLN A 511 18.54 5.69 -11.87
N ALA A 512 17.37 6.08 -12.36
CA ALA A 512 17.16 6.59 -13.71
C ALA A 512 16.64 8.04 -13.68
N ALA A 513 17.11 8.85 -14.64
CA ALA A 513 16.66 10.23 -14.88
C ALA A 513 16.31 10.42 -16.38
N PRO A 514 15.06 10.11 -16.78
CA PRO A 514 14.60 10.16 -18.18
C PRO A 514 14.70 11.49 -18.92
#